data_AF-A0A2N5DG87-F1
#
_entry.id   AF-A0A2N5DG87-F1
#
_cell.length_a   1.000
_cell.length_b   1.000
_cell.length_c   1.000
_cell.angle_alpha   90.00
_cell.angle_beta   90.00
_cell.angle_gamma   90.00
#
_symmetry.space_group_name_H-M   'P 1'
#
loop_
_entity.id
_entity.type
_entity.pdbx_description
1 polymer ?
#
loop_
_entity_poly.entity_id
_entity_poly.type
_entity_poly.pdbx_seq_one_letter_code
_entity_poly.pdbx_strand_id
1 'polypeptide(L)'
;MQVTSTTQDAVDTLVDSVLLSSPGFKIAAIKAEAREIRGAPQGIVQFTFGGIEWKLGADAAHAAAQDLSIAGAVIEQPQVAQVGRRLAIAAFQAKAAAACLIVRAA
;
A
#
# COMPACT_ATOMS: atom_id res chain seq x y z
N MET A 1 -3.34 -16.04 -12.26
CA MET A 1 -3.65 -14.83 -13.04
C MET A 1 -3.02 -13.66 -12.30
N GLN A 2 -1.91 -13.12 -12.79
CA GLN A 2 -1.20 -12.02 -12.13
C GLN A 2 -1.88 -10.73 -12.60
N VAL A 3 -2.76 -10.17 -11.78
CA VAL A 3 -3.37 -8.87 -12.08
C VAL A 3 -2.25 -7.85 -12.01
N THR A 4 -1.82 -7.34 -13.16
CA THR A 4 -1.02 -6.11 -13.24
C THR A 4 -1.93 -4.95 -12.87
N SER A 5 -2.18 -4.80 -11.58
CA SER A 5 -3.01 -3.73 -11.07
C SER A 5 -2.16 -2.47 -10.94
N THR A 6 -2.63 -1.39 -11.53
CA THR A 6 -2.03 -0.07 -11.35
C THR A 6 -2.29 0.43 -9.93
N THR A 7 -1.52 1.42 -9.49
CA THR A 7 -1.73 2.10 -8.19
C THR A 7 -3.17 2.56 -8.01
N GLN A 8 -3.81 2.98 -9.11
CA GLN A 8 -5.16 3.49 -9.15
C GLN A 8 -6.20 2.39 -8.95
N ASP A 9 -6.01 1.20 -9.54
CA ASP A 9 -6.89 0.04 -9.31
C ASP A 9 -6.94 -0.35 -7.83
N ALA A 10 -5.82 -0.21 -7.12
CA ALA A 10 -5.75 -0.48 -5.69
C ALA A 10 -6.57 0.54 -4.89
N VAL A 11 -6.45 1.84 -5.24
CA VAL A 11 -7.20 2.93 -4.60
C VAL A 11 -8.70 2.80 -4.86
N ASP A 12 -9.10 2.58 -6.10
CA ASP A 12 -10.51 2.46 -6.50
C ASP A 12 -11.17 1.27 -5.82
N THR A 13 -10.52 0.09 -5.84
CA THR A 13 -11.01 -1.09 -5.13
C THR A 13 -11.14 -0.85 -3.62
N LEU A 14 -10.21 -0.07 -3.06
CA LEU A 14 -10.20 0.29 -1.65
C LEU A 14 -11.39 1.18 -1.28
N VAL A 15 -11.63 2.23 -2.07
CA VAL A 15 -12.73 3.18 -1.86
C VAL A 15 -14.08 2.48 -2.09
N ASP A 16 -14.21 1.69 -3.16
CA ASP A 16 -15.44 0.98 -3.49
C ASP A 16 -15.84 -0.02 -2.41
N SER A 17 -14.90 -0.80 -1.87
CA SER A 17 -15.25 -1.77 -0.82
C SER A 17 -15.68 -1.10 0.50
N VAL A 18 -15.26 0.15 0.74
CA VAL A 18 -15.71 0.94 1.90
C VAL A 18 -17.12 1.44 1.66
N LEU A 19 -17.34 2.10 0.52
CA LEU A 19 -18.60 2.74 0.18
C LEU A 19 -19.73 1.71 0.07
N LEU A 20 -19.43 0.52 -0.46
CA LEU A 20 -20.38 -0.58 -0.60
C LEU A 20 -20.67 -1.33 0.71
N SER A 21 -20.21 -0.83 1.86
CA SER A 21 -20.49 -1.38 3.19
C SER A 21 -20.27 -2.88 3.28
N SER A 22 -19.15 -3.38 2.75
CA SER A 22 -18.82 -4.78 2.98
C SER A 22 -18.38 -4.92 4.45
N PRO A 23 -19.02 -5.79 5.27
CA PRO A 23 -18.57 -6.08 6.64
C PRO A 23 -17.13 -6.65 6.71
N GLY A 24 -16.49 -6.84 5.54
CA GLY A 24 -15.10 -7.20 5.34
C GLY A 24 -14.09 -6.04 5.25
N PHE A 25 -14.42 -4.80 5.66
CA PHE A 25 -13.42 -3.73 5.84
C PHE A 25 -12.47 -4.06 7.02
N LYS A 26 -11.64 -5.09 6.83
CA LYS A 26 -10.60 -5.52 7.73
C LYS A 26 -9.33 -5.57 6.92
N ILE A 27 -8.46 -4.58 7.12
CA ILE A 27 -7.07 -4.73 6.71
C ILE A 27 -6.47 -5.81 7.59
N ALA A 28 -6.34 -7.00 7.01
CA ALA A 28 -5.81 -8.16 7.70
C ALA A 28 -4.32 -7.99 8.01
N ALA A 29 -3.54 -7.40 7.09
CA ALA A 29 -2.13 -7.10 7.30
C ALA A 29 -1.61 -6.08 6.29
N ILE A 30 -0.64 -5.26 6.73
CA ILE A 30 0.26 -4.51 5.86
C ILE A 30 1.67 -4.94 6.24
N LYS A 31 2.45 -5.39 5.26
CA LYS A 31 3.84 -5.82 5.41
C LYS A 31 4.71 -4.95 4.52
N ALA A 32 5.82 -4.50 5.07
CA ALA A 32 6.87 -3.80 4.34
C ALA A 32 8.09 -4.72 4.27
N GLU A 33 8.65 -4.89 3.08
CA GLU A 33 9.87 -5.65 2.86
C GLU A 33 10.77 -4.91 1.86
N ALA A 34 12.05 -5.26 1.84
CA ALA A 34 12.97 -4.83 0.80
C ALA A 34 13.42 -6.06 0.02
N ARG A 35 13.45 -5.95 -1.30
CA ARG A 35 13.91 -7.01 -2.19
C ARG A 35 14.83 -6.45 -3.26
N GLU A 36 15.83 -7.23 -3.62
CA GLU A 36 16.66 -6.92 -4.77
C GLU A 36 15.95 -7.35 -6.04
N ILE A 37 15.64 -6.38 -6.91
CA ILE A 37 14.99 -6.61 -8.20
C ILE A 37 15.94 -6.09 -9.27
N ARG A 38 16.42 -7.00 -10.13
CA ARG A 38 17.35 -6.69 -11.23
C ARG A 38 18.62 -5.96 -10.75
N GLY A 39 19.17 -6.35 -9.60
CA GLY A 39 20.39 -5.75 -9.04
C GLY A 39 20.19 -4.42 -8.32
N ALA A 40 18.95 -3.95 -8.20
CA ALA A 40 18.61 -2.74 -7.44
C ALA A 40 17.72 -3.12 -6.25
N PRO A 41 18.08 -2.77 -5.01
CA PRO A 41 17.20 -2.94 -3.86
C PRO A 41 15.99 -2.00 -3.99
N GLN A 42 14.80 -2.58 -3.86
CA GLN A 42 13.52 -1.90 -3.95
C GLN A 42 12.68 -2.21 -2.72
N GLY A 43 11.98 -1.20 -2.21
CA GLY A 43 10.99 -1.38 -1.15
C GLY A 43 9.69 -1.91 -1.75
N ILE A 44 9.10 -2.93 -1.13
CA ILE A 44 7.81 -3.50 -1.51
C ILE A 44 6.88 -3.43 -0.31
N VAL A 45 5.64 -3.02 -0.56
CA VAL A 45 4.55 -3.04 0.40
C VAL A 45 3.52 -4.04 -0.06
N GLN A 46 3.28 -5.04 0.77
CA GLN A 46 2.26 -6.06 0.56
C GLN A 46 1.12 -5.82 1.55
N PHE A 47 -0.12 -5.79 1.08
CA PHE A 47 -1.26 -5.61 1.96
C PHE A 47 -2.48 -6.37 1.43
N THR A 48 -3.38 -6.73 2.34
CA THR A 48 -4.63 -7.40 1.97
C THR A 48 -5.81 -6.50 2.28
N PHE A 49 -6.67 -6.31 1.29
CA PHE A 49 -7.87 -5.50 1.40
C PHE A 49 -9.05 -6.18 0.72
N GLY A 50 -10.20 -6.29 1.40
CA GLY A 50 -11.38 -6.96 0.86
C GLY A 50 -11.16 -8.43 0.45
N GLY A 51 -10.16 -9.09 1.05
CA GLY A 51 -9.74 -10.45 0.66
C GLY A 51 -8.79 -10.51 -0.55
N ILE A 52 -8.45 -9.38 -1.16
CA ILE A 52 -7.52 -9.28 -2.29
C ILE A 52 -6.14 -8.88 -1.75
N GLU A 53 -5.12 -9.61 -2.16
CA GLU A 53 -3.73 -9.29 -1.86
C GLU A 53 -3.15 -8.36 -2.94
N TRP A 54 -2.55 -7.27 -2.48
CA TRP A 54 -1.90 -6.26 -3.30
C TRP A 54 -0.41 -6.22 -2.97
N LYS A 55 0.40 -5.99 -3.99
CA LYS A 55 1.84 -5.77 -3.87
C LYS A 55 2.23 -4.56 -4.70
N LEU A 56 2.70 -3.53 -4.02
CA LEU A 56 3.12 -2.28 -4.65
C LEU A 56 4.58 -1.99 -4.32
N GLY A 57 5.30 -1.37 -5.26
CA GLY A 57 6.59 -0.75 -4.93
C GLY A 57 6.38 0.39 -3.93
N ALA A 58 7.39 0.72 -3.13
CA ALA A 58 7.25 1.68 -2.03
C ALA A 58 6.82 3.09 -2.49
N ASP A 59 7.21 3.53 -3.69
CA ASP A 59 6.73 4.81 -4.25
C ASP A 59 5.26 4.75 -4.64
N ALA A 60 4.83 3.68 -5.31
CA ALA A 60 3.43 3.45 -5.66
C ALA A 60 2.55 3.30 -4.41
N ALA A 61 3.02 2.59 -3.40
CA ALA A 61 2.34 2.45 -2.11
C ALA A 61 2.21 3.80 -1.39
N HIS A 62 3.22 4.67 -1.48
CA HIS A 62 3.16 6.01 -0.91
C HIS A 62 2.15 6.91 -1.65
N ALA A 63 2.11 6.86 -2.98
CA ALA A 63 1.13 7.59 -3.77
C ALA A 63 -0.31 7.12 -3.43
N ALA A 64 -0.56 5.82 -3.47
CA ALA A 64 -1.85 5.24 -3.07
C ALA A 64 -2.24 5.64 -1.65
N ALA A 65 -1.28 5.71 -0.72
CA ALA A 65 -1.54 6.13 0.65
C ALA A 65 -2.01 7.58 0.76
N GLN A 66 -1.45 8.49 -0.04
CA GLN A 66 -1.89 9.89 -0.10
C GLN A 66 -3.30 9.99 -0.69
N ASP A 67 -3.55 9.31 -1.81
CA ASP A 67 -4.85 9.29 -2.47
C ASP A 67 -5.95 8.75 -1.55
N LEU A 68 -5.68 7.66 -0.82
CA LEU A 68 -6.61 7.11 0.18
C LEU A 68 -6.83 8.07 1.35
N SER A 69 -5.79 8.78 1.80
CA SER A 69 -5.96 9.76 2.87
C SER A 69 -6.86 10.92 2.44
N ILE A 70 -6.73 11.39 1.20
CA ILE A 70 -7.56 12.45 0.62
C ILE A 70 -8.98 11.92 0.40
N ALA A 71 -9.13 10.78 -0.29
CA ALA A 71 -10.41 10.17 -0.58
C ALA A 71 -11.20 9.93 0.71
N GLY A 72 -10.57 9.36 1.75
CA GLY A 72 -11.19 9.12 3.05
C GLY A 72 -11.64 10.39 3.77
N ALA A 73 -10.96 11.52 3.58
CA ALA A 73 -11.40 12.81 4.10
C ALA A 73 -12.59 13.36 3.31
N VAL A 74 -12.59 13.21 1.98
CA VAL A 74 -13.65 13.70 1.08
C VAL A 74 -14.97 12.95 1.31
N ILE A 75 -14.91 11.63 1.47
CA ILE A 75 -16.11 10.80 1.70
C ILE A 75 -16.50 10.67 3.18
N GLU A 76 -15.83 11.43 4.06
CA GLU A 76 -16.02 11.43 5.51
C GLU A 76 -15.91 10.03 6.15
N GLN A 77 -15.07 9.16 5.58
CA GLN A 77 -14.78 7.82 6.10
C GLN A 77 -13.41 7.82 6.79
N PRO A 78 -13.34 8.05 8.12
CA PRO A 78 -12.08 8.13 8.85
C PRO A 78 -11.28 6.83 8.80
N GLN A 79 -11.96 5.71 8.58
CA GLN A 79 -11.35 4.39 8.42
C GLN A 79 -10.47 4.33 7.18
N VAL A 80 -10.92 4.88 6.04
CA VAL A 80 -10.13 4.97 4.79
C VAL A 80 -8.90 5.84 4.97
N ALA A 81 -9.07 6.99 5.64
CA ALA A 81 -7.93 7.84 5.95
C ALA A 81 -6.91 7.14 6.85
N GLN A 82 -7.36 6.31 7.81
CA GLN A 82 -6.48 5.50 8.65
C GLN A 82 -5.73 4.43 7.84
N VAL A 83 -6.36 3.81 6.84
CA VAL A 83 -5.68 2.91 5.90
C VAL A 83 -4.57 3.63 5.17
N GLY A 84 -4.87 4.79 4.57
CA GLY A 84 -3.88 5.62 3.89
C GLY A 84 -2.69 5.91 4.79
N ARG A 85 -2.93 6.35 6.04
CA ARG A 85 -1.85 6.58 7.02
C ARG A 85 -1.01 5.34 7.30
N ARG A 86 -1.62 4.17 7.52
CA ARG A 86 -0.89 2.92 7.78
C ARG A 86 -0.07 2.47 6.57
N LEU A 87 -0.62 2.65 5.37
CA LEU A 87 0.07 2.34 4.11
C LEU A 87 1.26 3.27 3.89
N ALA A 88 1.13 4.57 4.22
CA ALA A 88 2.23 5.53 4.15
C ALA A 88 3.41 5.13 5.06
N ILE A 89 3.13 4.69 6.29
CA ILE A 89 4.15 4.21 7.24
C ILE A 89 4.86 2.98 6.66
N ALA A 90 4.12 2.02 6.11
CA ALA A 90 4.72 0.83 5.51
C ALA A 90 5.56 1.16 4.27
N ALA A 91 5.10 2.10 3.44
CA ALA A 91 5.88 2.60 2.31
C ALA A 91 7.19 3.23 2.77
N PHE A 92 7.16 4.06 3.81
CA PHE A 92 8.37 4.64 4.39
C PHE A 92 9.33 3.58 4.92
N GLN A 93 8.82 2.59 5.67
CA GLN A 93 9.61 1.46 6.18
C GLN A 93 10.23 0.64 5.04
N ALA A 94 9.48 0.39 3.96
CA ALA A 94 9.98 -0.32 2.79
C ALA A 94 11.11 0.44 2.09
N LYS A 95 10.99 1.78 1.95
CA LYS A 95 12.07 2.63 1.41
C LYS A 95 13.31 2.59 2.31
N ALA A 96 13.13 2.71 3.62
CA ALA A 96 14.23 2.66 4.58
C ALA A 96 14.94 1.30 4.55
N ALA A 97 14.19 0.19 4.50
CA ALA A 97 14.74 -1.15 4.38
C ALA A 97 15.54 -1.34 3.08
N ALA A 98 15.05 -0.81 1.95
CA ALA A 98 15.77 -0.85 0.69
C ALA A 98 17.06 -0.02 0.73
N ALA A 99 17.02 1.18 1.32
CA ALA A 99 18.21 2.01 1.53
C ALA A 99 19.25 1.30 2.40
N CYS A 100 18.84 0.60 3.46
CA CYS A 100 19.75 -0.19 4.29
C CYS A 100 20.46 -1.32 3.51
N LEU A 101 19.81 -1.92 2.51
CA LEU A 101 20.44 -2.91 1.64
C LEU A 101 21.51 -2.27 0.73
N ILE A 102 21.29 -1.05 0.24
CA ILE A 102 22.29 -0.29 -0.53
C ILE A 102 23.52 -0.04 0.32
N VAL A 103 23.33 0.48 1.54
CA VAL A 103 24.45 0.84 2.44
C VAL A 103 25.27 -0.38 2.87
N ARG A 104 24.64 -1.57 2.97
CA ARG A 104 25.37 -2.81 3.30
C ARG A 104 26.11 -3.42 2.11
N ALA A 105 25.74 -3.07 0.89
CA ALA A 105 26.36 -3.57 -0.34
C ALA A 105 27.48 -2.65 -0.87
N ALA A 106 27.64 -1.46 -0.29
CA ALA A 106 28.68 -0.47 -0.62
C ALA A 106 29.90 -0.61 0.31
#